data_AF-A0A523TBC2-F1
#
_entry.id   AF-A0A523TBC2-F1
#
_cell.length_a   1.000
_cell.length_b   1.000
_cell.length_c   1.000
_cell.angle_alpha   90.00
_cell.angle_beta   90.00
_cell.angle_gamma   90.00
#
_symmetry.space_group_name_H-M   'P 1'
#
loop_
_entity.id
_entity.type
_entity.pdbx_description
1 polymer ?
#
loop_
_entity_poly.entity_id
_entity_poly.type
_entity_poly.pdbx_seq_one_letter_code
_entity_poly.pdbx_strand_id
1 'polypeptide(L)'
;MKKDEFDLIVDKKLFPMIGTLTKNADKSYTSRRVLTIESDRYLDHHRFNNVPYLPGVMGLEFFAELVKFLQPEKQIVKFENVEFKSAIRLKDDQPQEIQTDIEFNENSAKAVITSQVIKDGKVTDETKLHFKSEITFGKRETETIKLPPEKKMPLLNKQFIYEILPHGPLLHVLTEINHIEEDILAVSKLKKKQLMSWKHKEFLINPLSIEACFQALGLMDFIDCGRAGLPSKIGQLIFYKTKSEPYFIIGQKKGDVEKGGLFDFQLVTKKGEVVVKAIDFQTIEINLGETTNILERIRSHQIRMLYNIPKLAWLEVVSNSLLKDKLSREPEFIGAFLHPEEISEFDKVDEKEQMKIIPELYAQKRALRIVLRTANMYDFKINLDEKGDPFCQYKNKMIYLTTKGIENYTLAMASYRRKVEIELTQKEELLKKIIKKVKTK
;
A
#
# COMPACT_ATOMS: atom_id res chain seq x y z
N MET A 1 -14.67 -12.99 -51.75
CA MET A 1 -14.01 -13.69 -50.63
C MET A 1 -12.96 -12.76 -50.04
N LYS A 2 -13.21 -12.18 -48.85
CA LYS A 2 -12.22 -11.43 -48.08
C LYS A 2 -11.13 -12.42 -47.64
N LYS A 3 -9.92 -12.29 -48.16
CA LYS A 3 -8.85 -13.30 -48.04
C LYS A 3 -7.93 -13.09 -46.83
N ASP A 4 -8.22 -12.09 -45.98
CA ASP A 4 -7.27 -11.56 -44.99
C ASP A 4 -7.76 -11.62 -43.52
N GLU A 5 -8.98 -12.09 -43.25
CA GLU A 5 -9.47 -12.32 -41.88
C GLU A 5 -9.19 -13.79 -41.51
N PHE A 6 -8.38 -14.01 -40.47
CA PHE A 6 -8.13 -15.32 -39.87
C PHE A 6 -8.25 -15.21 -38.36
N ASP A 7 -8.76 -16.27 -37.72
CA ASP A 7 -8.73 -16.42 -36.27
C ASP A 7 -7.62 -17.40 -35.89
N LEU A 8 -6.67 -16.91 -35.10
CA LEU A 8 -5.57 -17.72 -34.56
C LEU A 8 -5.76 -17.90 -33.06
N ILE A 9 -5.78 -19.15 -32.60
CA ILE A 9 -5.74 -19.47 -31.16
C ILE A 9 -4.28 -19.46 -30.73
N VAL A 10 -3.93 -18.60 -29.78
CA VAL A 10 -2.56 -18.48 -29.27
C VAL A 10 -2.36 -19.40 -28.05
N ASP A 11 -1.18 -20.05 -27.98
CA ASP A 11 -0.85 -20.91 -26.84
C ASP A 11 -0.66 -20.07 -25.56
N LYS A 12 -1.64 -20.15 -24.65
CA LYS A 12 -1.63 -19.49 -23.34
C LYS A 12 -0.46 -19.86 -22.43
N LYS A 13 0.31 -20.92 -22.73
CA LYS A 13 1.55 -21.23 -21.98
C LYS A 13 2.70 -20.30 -22.37
N LEU A 14 2.65 -19.75 -23.59
CA LEU A 14 3.63 -18.80 -24.11
C LEU A 14 3.16 -17.36 -23.92
N PHE A 15 1.89 -17.07 -24.23
CA PHE A 15 1.28 -15.75 -24.16
C PHE A 15 -0.08 -15.83 -23.43
N PRO A 16 -0.08 -15.90 -22.09
CA PRO A 16 -1.29 -16.09 -21.30
C PRO A 16 -2.35 -14.98 -21.43
N MET A 17 -1.97 -13.78 -21.88
CA MET A 17 -2.88 -12.65 -22.10
C MET A 17 -3.56 -12.69 -23.47
N ILE A 18 -3.07 -13.51 -24.41
CA ILE A 18 -3.67 -13.62 -25.76
C ILE A 18 -4.57 -14.85 -25.81
N GLY A 19 -5.81 -14.69 -26.26
CA GLY A 19 -6.74 -15.79 -26.51
C GLY A 19 -6.84 -16.08 -28.00
N THR A 20 -7.91 -15.62 -28.63
CA THR A 20 -8.04 -15.61 -30.09
C THR A 20 -7.52 -14.29 -30.65
N LEU A 21 -6.83 -14.35 -31.78
CA LEU A 21 -6.27 -13.19 -32.46
C LEU A 21 -6.81 -13.12 -33.89
N THR A 22 -7.32 -11.96 -34.25
CA THR A 22 -7.87 -11.66 -35.57
C THR A 22 -7.12 -10.48 -36.18
N LYS A 23 -6.82 -10.56 -37.47
CA LYS A 23 -6.31 -9.43 -38.25
C LYS A 23 -7.48 -8.73 -38.94
N ASN A 24 -7.61 -7.43 -38.71
CA ASN A 24 -8.68 -6.61 -39.27
C ASN A 24 -8.33 -6.09 -40.67
N ALA A 25 -9.36 -5.68 -41.43
CA ALA A 25 -9.20 -5.16 -42.78
C ALA A 25 -8.35 -3.87 -42.86
N ASP A 26 -8.33 -3.08 -41.78
CA ASP A 26 -7.51 -1.86 -41.64
C ASP A 26 -6.07 -2.14 -41.18
N LYS A 27 -5.66 -3.42 -41.14
CA LYS A 27 -4.36 -3.92 -40.69
C LYS A 27 -4.10 -3.79 -39.18
N SER A 28 -5.09 -3.34 -38.39
CA SER A 28 -5.04 -3.51 -36.94
C SER A 28 -5.24 -4.98 -36.55
N TYR A 29 -4.93 -5.31 -35.30
CA TYR A 29 -5.14 -6.64 -34.74
C TYR A 29 -6.04 -6.55 -33.52
N THR A 30 -6.94 -7.51 -33.40
CA THR A 30 -7.85 -7.65 -32.27
C THR A 30 -7.61 -8.99 -31.59
N SER A 31 -7.39 -8.97 -30.27
CA SER A 31 -7.33 -10.18 -29.44
C SER A 31 -8.51 -10.24 -28.49
N ARG A 32 -9.15 -11.40 -28.37
CA ARG A 32 -10.19 -11.67 -27.36
C ARG A 32 -9.69 -12.68 -26.34
N ARG A 33 -9.92 -12.40 -25.06
CA ARG A 33 -9.53 -13.27 -23.94
C ARG A 33 -10.62 -13.27 -22.88
N VAL A 34 -11.05 -14.46 -22.46
CA VAL A 34 -12.02 -14.64 -21.37
C VAL A 34 -11.31 -14.84 -20.02
N LEU A 35 -11.41 -13.87 -19.13
CA LEU A 35 -10.84 -13.92 -17.78
C LEU A 35 -11.75 -14.73 -16.85
N THR A 36 -11.18 -15.64 -16.04
CA THR A 36 -11.93 -16.39 -15.01
C THR A 36 -11.13 -16.57 -13.72
N ILE A 37 -11.81 -16.76 -12.59
CA ILE A 37 -11.16 -16.96 -11.28
C ILE A 37 -10.39 -18.29 -11.22
N GLU A 38 -10.87 -19.32 -11.90
CA GLU A 38 -10.26 -20.65 -11.93
C GLU A 38 -8.94 -20.65 -12.72
N SER A 39 -8.87 -19.81 -13.75
CA SER A 39 -7.78 -19.74 -14.72
C SER A 39 -6.73 -18.70 -14.31
N ASP A 40 -7.20 -17.49 -13.98
CA ASP A 40 -6.39 -16.29 -13.78
C ASP A 40 -6.27 -15.99 -12.28
N ARG A 41 -5.52 -16.85 -11.57
CA ARG A 41 -5.45 -16.86 -10.09
C ARG A 41 -5.14 -15.52 -9.45
N TYR A 42 -4.44 -14.62 -10.13
CA TYR A 42 -4.18 -13.27 -9.61
C TYR A 42 -5.48 -12.47 -9.35
N LEU A 43 -6.59 -12.75 -10.03
CA LEU A 43 -7.88 -12.08 -9.83
C LEU A 43 -8.44 -12.34 -8.44
N ASP A 44 -8.35 -13.58 -7.95
CA ASP A 44 -8.83 -13.96 -6.62
C ASP A 44 -8.03 -13.27 -5.50
N HIS A 45 -6.79 -12.89 -5.80
CA HIS A 45 -5.90 -12.15 -4.91
C HIS A 45 -5.91 -10.64 -5.15
N HIS A 46 -6.77 -10.14 -6.04
CA HIS A 46 -6.98 -8.72 -6.31
C HIS A 46 -8.47 -8.39 -6.21
N ARG A 47 -9.00 -8.50 -5.00
CA ARG A 47 -10.41 -8.27 -4.70
C ARG A 47 -10.59 -6.96 -3.92
N PHE A 48 -11.58 -6.18 -4.31
CA PHE A 48 -12.05 -5.03 -3.54
C PHE A 48 -13.53 -5.22 -3.21
N ASN A 49 -13.87 -5.16 -1.91
CA ASN A 49 -15.20 -5.52 -1.40
C ASN A 49 -15.69 -6.89 -1.93
N ASN A 50 -14.81 -7.89 -1.86
CA ASN A 50 -15.02 -9.25 -2.39
C ASN A 50 -15.25 -9.34 -3.91
N VAL A 51 -15.18 -8.25 -4.67
CA VAL A 51 -15.28 -8.29 -6.14
C VAL A 51 -13.88 -8.40 -6.75
N PRO A 52 -13.59 -9.37 -7.62
CA PRO A 52 -12.33 -9.46 -8.36
C PRO A 52 -12.21 -8.34 -9.39
N TYR A 53 -11.03 -7.70 -9.41
CA TYR A 53 -10.67 -6.69 -10.40
C TYR A 53 -9.40 -7.10 -11.14
N LEU A 54 -9.31 -6.83 -12.44
CA LEU A 54 -8.07 -6.96 -13.18
C LEU A 54 -7.06 -5.93 -12.65
N PRO A 55 -5.89 -6.34 -12.12
CA PRO A 55 -4.84 -5.40 -11.72
C PRO A 55 -4.39 -4.58 -12.92
N GLY A 56 -4.17 -3.29 -12.72
CA GLY A 56 -3.82 -2.38 -13.82
C GLY A 56 -2.57 -2.82 -14.60
N VAL A 57 -1.60 -3.39 -13.88
CA VAL A 57 -0.36 -3.94 -14.47
C VAL A 57 -0.59 -5.08 -15.45
N MET A 58 -1.67 -5.85 -15.30
CA MET A 58 -1.99 -6.92 -16.24
C MET A 58 -2.43 -6.33 -17.57
N GLY A 59 -3.18 -5.22 -17.58
CA GLY A 59 -3.54 -4.50 -18.81
C GLY A 59 -2.32 -4.10 -19.66
N LEU A 60 -1.23 -3.68 -19.01
CA LEU A 60 0.03 -3.39 -19.71
C LEU A 60 0.72 -4.65 -20.24
N GLU A 61 0.54 -5.79 -19.57
CA GLU A 61 1.05 -7.08 -20.04
C GLU A 61 0.29 -7.58 -21.28
N PHE A 62 -1.03 -7.36 -21.39
CA PHE A 62 -1.79 -7.60 -22.63
C PHE A 62 -1.13 -6.90 -23.82
N PHE A 63 -0.79 -5.62 -23.66
CA PHE A 63 -0.11 -4.85 -24.69
C PHE A 63 1.29 -5.41 -25.00
N ALA A 64 2.06 -5.75 -23.97
CA ALA A 64 3.40 -6.28 -24.14
C ALA A 64 3.42 -7.63 -24.88
N GLU A 65 2.52 -8.54 -24.52
CA GLU A 65 2.41 -9.86 -25.16
C GLU A 65 2.00 -9.74 -26.62
N LEU A 66 1.03 -8.88 -26.95
CA LEU A 66 0.62 -8.67 -28.33
C LEU A 66 1.74 -8.11 -29.20
N VAL A 67 2.48 -7.11 -28.70
CA VAL A 67 3.66 -6.59 -29.41
C VAL A 67 4.68 -7.71 -29.65
N LYS A 68 4.99 -8.51 -28.62
CA LYS A 68 6.00 -9.55 -28.75
C LYS A 68 5.56 -10.68 -29.68
N PHE A 69 4.27 -11.00 -29.71
CA PHE A 69 3.72 -12.02 -30.60
C PHE A 69 3.70 -11.55 -32.06
N LEU A 70 3.24 -10.33 -32.31
CA LEU A 70 3.02 -9.79 -33.66
C LEU A 70 4.28 -9.19 -34.30
N GLN A 71 5.20 -8.66 -33.51
CA GLN A 71 6.45 -8.01 -33.93
C GLN A 71 7.62 -8.49 -33.06
N PRO A 72 8.03 -9.77 -33.17
CA PRO A 72 8.98 -10.40 -32.25
C PRO A 72 10.37 -9.75 -32.21
N GLU A 73 10.74 -8.99 -33.24
CA GLU A 73 11.98 -8.22 -33.38
C GLU A 73 11.93 -6.85 -32.67
N LYS A 74 10.73 -6.31 -32.41
CA LYS A 74 10.57 -5.04 -31.71
C LYS A 74 10.71 -5.25 -30.20
N GLN A 75 11.43 -4.33 -29.54
CA GLN A 75 11.55 -4.28 -28.09
C GLN A 75 10.85 -3.03 -27.57
N ILE A 76 9.92 -3.21 -26.62
CA ILE A 76 9.26 -2.10 -25.93
C ILE A 76 10.29 -1.39 -25.04
N VAL A 77 10.44 -0.08 -25.24
CA VAL A 77 11.27 0.80 -24.41
C VAL A 77 10.43 1.64 -23.46
N LYS A 78 9.21 2.01 -23.84
CA LYS A 78 8.29 2.76 -22.96
C LYS A 78 6.83 2.56 -23.34
N PHE A 79 5.98 2.61 -22.32
CA PHE A 79 4.56 2.97 -22.47
C PHE A 79 4.41 4.46 -22.21
N GLU A 80 3.58 5.12 -23.00
CA GLU A 80 3.31 6.55 -22.93
C GLU A 80 1.80 6.76 -22.88
N ASN A 81 1.39 7.85 -22.22
CA ASN A 81 -0.01 8.26 -22.11
C ASN A 81 -0.91 7.11 -21.64
N VAL A 82 -0.42 6.32 -20.68
CA VAL A 82 -1.18 5.19 -20.12
C VAL A 82 -2.37 5.76 -19.37
N GLU A 83 -3.57 5.32 -19.70
CA GLU A 83 -4.78 5.71 -18.96
C GLU A 83 -5.56 4.47 -18.52
N PHE A 84 -5.79 4.39 -17.21
CA PHE A 84 -6.64 3.40 -16.55
C PHE A 84 -8.07 3.95 -16.47
N LYS A 85 -8.77 3.97 -17.60
CA LYS A 85 -10.08 4.64 -17.76
C LYS A 85 -11.20 4.04 -16.94
N SER A 86 -11.24 2.72 -16.84
CA SER A 86 -12.24 2.05 -16.01
C SER A 86 -11.80 0.64 -15.63
N ALA A 87 -12.16 0.23 -14.41
CA ALA A 87 -11.79 -1.09 -13.92
C ALA A 87 -12.55 -2.20 -14.65
N ILE A 88 -11.86 -3.31 -14.95
CA ILE A 88 -12.45 -4.57 -15.39
C ILE A 88 -12.73 -5.38 -14.13
N ARG A 89 -13.98 -5.77 -13.91
CA ARG A 89 -14.41 -6.55 -12.74
C ARG A 89 -15.14 -7.81 -13.18
N LEU A 90 -14.96 -8.91 -12.44
CA LEU A 90 -15.73 -10.13 -12.63
C LEU A 90 -16.90 -10.10 -11.65
N LYS A 91 -18.07 -9.66 -12.12
CA LYS A 91 -19.26 -9.56 -11.26
C LYS A 91 -19.73 -10.97 -10.88
N ASP A 92 -19.99 -11.21 -9.60
CA ASP A 92 -20.44 -12.50 -9.08
C ASP A 92 -19.52 -13.67 -9.52
N ASP A 93 -18.22 -13.37 -9.59
CA ASP A 93 -17.13 -14.25 -10.06
C ASP A 93 -17.34 -14.82 -11.47
N GLN A 94 -18.26 -14.25 -12.27
CA GLN A 94 -18.55 -14.70 -13.61
C GLN A 94 -17.41 -14.36 -14.59
N PRO A 95 -17.17 -15.22 -15.60
CA PRO A 95 -16.21 -14.95 -16.65
C PRO A 95 -16.46 -13.61 -17.34
N GLN A 96 -15.37 -12.91 -17.66
CA GLN A 96 -15.42 -11.62 -18.37
C GLN A 96 -14.56 -11.70 -19.63
N GLU A 97 -15.19 -11.60 -20.79
CA GLU A 97 -14.47 -11.39 -22.05
C GLU A 97 -13.96 -9.95 -22.14
N ILE A 98 -12.72 -9.80 -22.58
CA ILE A 98 -12.12 -8.52 -22.92
C ILE A 98 -11.54 -8.58 -24.33
N GLN A 99 -11.57 -7.44 -25.00
CA GLN A 99 -11.00 -7.22 -26.31
C GLN A 99 -9.80 -6.29 -26.19
N THR A 100 -8.68 -6.65 -26.81
CA THR A 100 -7.49 -5.80 -26.91
C THR A 100 -7.21 -5.53 -28.38
N ASP A 101 -7.27 -4.26 -28.77
CA ASP A 101 -6.99 -3.81 -30.12
C ASP A 101 -5.62 -3.13 -30.16
N ILE A 102 -4.83 -3.43 -31.18
CA ILE A 102 -3.51 -2.83 -31.39
C ILE A 102 -3.28 -2.45 -32.85
N GLU A 103 -2.79 -1.23 -33.04
CA GLU A 103 -2.41 -0.67 -34.33
C GLU A 103 -0.91 -0.33 -34.31
N PHE A 104 -0.17 -0.83 -35.31
CA PHE A 104 1.27 -0.63 -35.41
C PHE A 104 1.61 0.51 -36.38
N ASN A 105 2.58 1.31 -35.97
CA ASN A 105 3.37 2.20 -36.82
C ASN A 105 4.82 1.67 -36.88
N GLU A 106 5.69 2.34 -37.65
CA GLU A 106 7.07 1.87 -37.85
C GLU A 106 7.85 1.66 -36.54
N ASN A 107 7.76 2.61 -35.61
CA ASN A 107 8.52 2.62 -34.35
C ASN A 107 7.62 2.74 -33.10
N SER A 108 6.32 2.60 -33.26
CA SER A 108 5.36 2.68 -32.16
C SER A 108 4.11 1.84 -32.41
N ALA A 109 3.27 1.70 -31.40
CA ALA A 109 1.92 1.17 -31.53
C ALA A 109 0.95 1.94 -30.64
N LYS A 110 -0.34 1.88 -30.97
CA LYS A 110 -1.44 2.32 -30.11
C LYS A 110 -2.25 1.10 -29.72
N ALA A 111 -2.55 0.97 -28.43
CA ALA A 111 -3.30 -0.18 -27.94
C ALA A 111 -4.40 0.25 -26.97
N VAL A 112 -5.53 -0.43 -27.04
CA VAL A 112 -6.69 -0.22 -26.15
C VAL A 112 -7.26 -1.55 -25.68
N ILE A 113 -7.78 -1.57 -24.45
CA ILE A 113 -8.58 -2.69 -23.93
C ILE A 113 -10.01 -2.22 -23.74
N THR A 114 -10.95 -2.95 -24.32
CA THR A 114 -12.38 -2.73 -24.19
C THR A 114 -13.11 -3.99 -23.72
N SER A 115 -14.34 -3.82 -23.25
CA SER A 115 -15.27 -4.94 -23.07
C SER A 115 -16.66 -4.52 -23.54
N GLN A 116 -17.50 -5.49 -23.90
CA GLN A 116 -18.90 -5.22 -24.19
C GLN A 116 -19.66 -4.89 -22.91
N VAL A 117 -20.57 -3.91 -23.00
CA VAL A 117 -21.45 -3.56 -21.88
C VAL A 117 -22.57 -4.59 -21.80
N ILE A 118 -22.83 -5.09 -20.60
CA ILE A 118 -23.95 -6.00 -20.31
C ILE A 118 -25.02 -5.21 -19.55
N LYS A 119 -26.23 -5.10 -20.09
CA LYS A 119 -27.42 -4.51 -19.45
C LYS A 119 -28.50 -5.58 -19.30
N ASP A 120 -29.00 -5.78 -18.09
CA ASP A 120 -30.03 -6.79 -17.77
C ASP A 120 -29.71 -8.21 -18.29
N GLY A 121 -28.43 -8.60 -18.18
CA GLY A 121 -27.94 -9.91 -18.65
C GLY A 121 -27.80 -10.04 -20.16
N LYS A 122 -28.09 -8.98 -20.93
CA LYS A 122 -27.91 -8.94 -22.39
C LYS A 122 -26.70 -8.10 -22.76
N VAL A 123 -25.88 -8.66 -23.65
CA VAL A 123 -24.79 -7.94 -24.32
C VAL A 123 -25.40 -6.83 -25.19
N THR A 124 -24.87 -5.62 -25.06
CA THR A 124 -25.23 -4.48 -25.92
C THR A 124 -24.15 -4.22 -26.96
N ASP A 125 -24.46 -3.38 -27.96
CA ASP A 125 -23.49 -2.90 -28.94
C ASP A 125 -22.54 -1.83 -28.37
N GLU A 126 -22.74 -1.39 -27.12
CA GLU A 126 -21.87 -0.42 -26.46
C GLU A 126 -20.59 -1.11 -25.96
N THR A 127 -19.44 -0.50 -26.23
CA THR A 127 -18.15 -0.93 -25.68
C THR A 127 -17.67 0.01 -24.60
N LYS A 128 -17.13 -0.53 -23.51
CA LYS A 128 -16.50 0.23 -22.44
C LYS A 128 -14.99 0.24 -22.60
N LEU A 129 -14.38 1.42 -22.61
CA LEU A 129 -12.92 1.59 -22.61
C LEU A 129 -12.36 1.41 -21.19
N HIS A 130 -11.36 0.53 -21.07
CA HIS A 130 -10.71 0.21 -19.80
C HIS A 130 -9.29 0.73 -19.73
N PHE A 131 -8.49 0.44 -20.75
CA PHE A 131 -7.08 0.81 -20.82
C PHE A 131 -6.77 1.41 -22.17
N LYS A 132 -5.86 2.38 -22.22
CA LYS A 132 -5.20 2.78 -23.45
C LYS A 132 -3.76 3.19 -23.19
N SER A 133 -2.91 3.02 -24.20
CA SER A 133 -1.52 3.48 -24.16
C SER A 133 -0.95 3.61 -25.57
N GLU A 134 0.05 4.47 -25.70
CA GLU A 134 0.98 4.48 -26.81
C GLU A 134 2.25 3.72 -26.39
N ILE A 135 2.79 2.92 -27.31
CA ILE A 135 3.93 2.04 -27.05
C ILE A 135 5.05 2.46 -27.97
N THR A 136 6.23 2.76 -27.44
CA THR A 136 7.40 3.08 -28.26
C THR A 136 8.39 1.92 -28.26
N PHE A 137 8.91 1.61 -29.45
CA PHE A 137 9.89 0.56 -29.68
C PHE A 137 11.30 1.12 -29.80
N GLY A 138 12.30 0.32 -29.45
CA GLY A 138 13.70 0.70 -29.57
C GLY A 138 14.63 -0.21 -28.78
N LYS A 139 15.84 0.27 -28.54
CA LYS A 139 16.83 -0.40 -27.71
C LYS A 139 16.76 0.14 -26.29
N ARG A 140 16.58 -0.73 -25.29
CA ARG A 140 16.61 -0.32 -23.88
C ARG A 140 18.02 0.13 -23.47
N GLU A 141 18.09 1.29 -22.84
CA GLU A 141 19.31 1.86 -22.27
C GLU A 141 19.60 1.28 -20.89
N THR A 142 20.80 1.52 -20.37
CA THR A 142 21.19 1.20 -18.99
C THR A 142 21.17 2.49 -18.17
N GLU A 143 20.59 2.47 -16.98
CA GLU A 143 20.63 3.59 -16.04
C GLU A 143 20.96 3.07 -14.64
N THR A 144 21.69 3.85 -13.87
CA THR A 144 22.10 3.51 -12.50
C THR A 144 21.96 4.73 -11.61
N ILE A 145 21.56 4.50 -10.36
CA ILE A 145 21.47 5.53 -9.33
C ILE A 145 22.25 5.13 -8.09
N LYS A 146 22.56 6.12 -7.25
CA LYS A 146 23.07 5.87 -5.90
C LYS A 146 21.90 5.49 -4.99
N LEU A 147 21.99 4.33 -4.36
CA LEU A 147 20.98 3.88 -3.41
C LEU A 147 21.03 4.71 -2.12
N PRO A 148 19.87 5.13 -1.59
CA PRO A 148 19.81 5.75 -0.27
C PRO A 148 20.06 4.69 0.83
N PRO A 149 20.52 5.09 2.03
CA PRO A 149 20.77 4.16 3.12
C PRO A 149 19.47 3.54 3.64
N GLU A 150 19.48 2.22 3.81
CA GLU A 150 18.38 1.48 4.42
C GLU A 150 18.27 1.80 5.93
N LYS A 151 17.04 1.93 6.45
CA LYS A 151 16.80 2.08 7.88
C LYS A 151 16.63 0.71 8.53
N LYS A 152 17.17 0.54 9.74
CA LYS A 152 17.04 -0.71 10.51
C LYS A 152 15.63 -0.98 11.06
N MET A 153 14.78 0.04 11.11
CA MET A 153 13.40 -0.04 11.60
C MET A 153 12.48 0.57 10.55
N PRO A 154 11.73 -0.25 9.79
CA PRO A 154 10.84 0.25 8.76
C PRO A 154 9.63 0.95 9.35
N LEU A 155 9.07 1.90 8.60
CA LEU A 155 7.84 2.59 8.97
C LEU A 155 6.66 1.62 8.97
N LEU A 156 6.53 0.81 7.92
CA LEU A 156 5.56 -0.27 7.82
C LEU A 156 6.27 -1.57 7.47
N ASN A 157 5.93 -2.64 8.17
CA ASN A 157 6.34 -4.00 7.80
C ASN A 157 5.25 -4.69 6.99
N LYS A 158 5.56 -5.87 6.43
CA LYS A 158 4.63 -6.66 5.62
C LYS A 158 3.26 -6.88 6.28
N GLN A 159 3.23 -7.15 7.58
CA GLN A 159 1.98 -7.39 8.31
C GLN A 159 1.10 -6.12 8.27
N PHE A 160 1.65 -4.97 8.65
CA PHE A 160 0.91 -3.70 8.60
C PHE A 160 0.50 -3.33 7.17
N ILE A 161 1.36 -3.53 6.18
CA ILE A 161 1.04 -3.23 4.77
C ILE A 161 -0.24 -3.99 4.33
N TYR A 162 -0.33 -5.28 4.64
CA TYR A 162 -1.45 -6.12 4.21
C TYR A 162 -2.61 -6.22 5.20
N GLU A 163 -2.53 -5.52 6.34
CA GLU A 163 -3.70 -5.12 7.14
C GLU A 163 -4.47 -3.96 6.46
N ILE A 164 -3.80 -3.18 5.59
CA ILE A 164 -4.34 -1.97 4.94
C ILE A 164 -4.77 -2.28 3.52
N LEU A 165 -3.86 -2.87 2.74
CA LEU A 165 -4.07 -3.11 1.33
C LEU A 165 -4.92 -4.36 1.12
N PRO A 166 -6.05 -4.29 0.39
CA PRO A 166 -6.96 -5.42 0.17
C PRO A 166 -6.42 -6.40 -0.89
N HIS A 167 -5.18 -6.85 -0.72
CA HIS A 167 -4.50 -7.76 -1.64
C HIS A 167 -4.33 -9.12 -0.98
N GLY A 168 -4.53 -10.18 -1.76
CA GLY A 168 -4.28 -11.54 -1.34
C GLY A 168 -2.80 -11.95 -1.47
N PRO A 169 -2.41 -13.10 -0.91
CA PRO A 169 -1.03 -13.59 -0.91
C PRO A 169 -0.26 -13.56 -2.24
N LEU A 170 -0.91 -13.79 -3.39
CA LEU A 170 -0.24 -13.70 -4.69
C LEU A 170 0.19 -12.27 -5.03
N LEU A 171 -0.52 -11.26 -4.54
CA LEU A 171 -0.18 -9.85 -4.70
C LEU A 171 0.48 -9.23 -3.46
N HIS A 172 0.87 -10.06 -2.47
CA HIS A 172 1.76 -9.62 -1.39
C HIS A 172 3.20 -9.47 -1.90
N VAL A 173 3.50 -8.34 -2.52
CA VAL A 173 4.76 -8.04 -3.21
C VAL A 173 5.73 -7.20 -2.36
N LEU A 174 5.23 -6.42 -1.41
CA LEU A 174 6.03 -5.58 -0.51
C LEU A 174 6.44 -6.34 0.75
N THR A 175 7.63 -6.02 1.26
CA THR A 175 8.10 -6.49 2.58
C THR A 175 8.13 -5.40 3.62
N GLU A 176 8.43 -4.17 3.21
CA GLU A 176 8.50 -3.00 4.09
C GLU A 176 8.43 -1.70 3.30
N ILE A 177 8.00 -0.64 3.99
CA ILE A 177 8.09 0.75 3.53
C ILE A 177 8.91 1.54 4.53
N ASN A 178 9.86 2.30 4.02
CA ASN A 178 10.68 3.26 4.74
C ASN A 178 10.42 4.67 4.19
N HIS A 179 10.52 5.68 5.04
CA HIS A 179 10.57 7.08 4.62
C HIS A 179 12.00 7.61 4.70
N ILE A 180 12.42 8.30 3.63
CA ILE A 180 13.70 8.98 3.52
C ILE A 180 13.38 10.40 3.08
N GLU A 181 13.39 11.34 4.04
CA GLU A 181 12.96 12.73 3.80
C GLU A 181 11.54 12.79 3.22
N GLU A 182 11.36 13.30 1.99
CA GLU A 182 10.09 13.38 1.26
C GLU A 182 9.86 12.19 0.31
N ASP A 183 10.85 11.30 0.17
CA ASP A 183 10.80 10.14 -0.71
C ASP A 183 10.43 8.86 0.07
N ILE A 184 9.86 7.91 -0.67
CA ILE A 184 9.58 6.56 -0.19
C ILE A 184 10.73 5.65 -0.65
N LEU A 185 11.20 4.81 0.26
CA LEU A 185 11.97 3.63 -0.07
C LEU A 185 11.19 2.39 0.36
N ALA A 186 10.59 1.68 -0.59
CA ALA A 186 9.96 0.40 -0.32
C ALA A 186 10.84 -0.76 -0.78
N VAL A 187 10.79 -1.86 -0.04
CA VAL A 187 11.51 -3.08 -0.37
C VAL A 187 10.51 -4.10 -0.89
N SER A 188 10.83 -4.66 -2.05
CA SER A 188 10.07 -5.70 -2.71
C SER A 188 10.93 -6.96 -2.80
N LYS A 189 10.40 -8.09 -2.31
CA LYS A 189 11.03 -9.42 -2.49
C LYS A 189 10.10 -10.28 -3.32
N LEU A 190 10.18 -10.09 -4.63
CA LEU A 190 9.40 -10.84 -5.60
C LEU A 190 9.99 -12.23 -5.76
N LYS A 191 9.43 -13.20 -5.03
CA LYS A 191 9.60 -14.60 -5.39
C LYS A 191 8.78 -14.87 -6.65
N LYS A 192 9.22 -15.79 -7.51
CA LYS A 192 8.40 -16.25 -8.64
C LYS A 192 7.08 -16.80 -8.07
N LYS A 193 5.96 -16.25 -8.54
CA LYS A 193 4.60 -16.64 -8.15
C LYS A 193 3.87 -17.16 -9.38
N GLN A 194 3.13 -18.25 -9.21
CA GLN A 194 2.32 -18.80 -10.28
C GLN A 194 0.97 -18.06 -10.33
N LEU A 195 0.89 -17.03 -11.18
CA LEU A 195 -0.31 -16.18 -11.31
C LEU A 195 -1.45 -16.82 -12.10
N MET A 196 -1.18 -17.93 -12.79
CA MET A 196 -2.16 -18.69 -13.57
C MET A 196 -2.36 -20.09 -13.00
N SER A 197 -3.45 -20.76 -13.34
CA SER A 197 -3.66 -22.16 -12.94
C SER A 197 -2.78 -23.15 -13.70
N TRP A 198 -2.11 -22.71 -14.76
CA TRP A 198 -1.10 -23.45 -15.51
C TRP A 198 0.31 -22.86 -15.32
N LYS A 199 1.32 -23.66 -15.67
CA LYS A 199 2.69 -23.17 -15.86
C LYS A 199 2.75 -22.43 -17.20
N HIS A 200 3.20 -21.17 -17.15
CA HIS A 200 3.54 -20.37 -18.34
C HIS A 200 5.04 -20.05 -18.29
N LYS A 201 5.59 -19.50 -19.38
CA LYS A 201 7.00 -19.13 -19.46
C LYS A 201 7.35 -18.04 -18.44
N GLU A 202 7.26 -16.77 -18.82
CA GLU A 202 7.42 -15.61 -17.97
C GLU A 202 6.66 -14.44 -18.60
N PHE A 203 6.15 -13.53 -17.76
CA PHE A 203 5.62 -12.26 -18.22
C PHE A 203 6.74 -11.34 -18.74
N LEU A 204 6.43 -10.51 -19.72
CA LEU A 204 7.38 -9.68 -20.47
C LEU A 204 7.76 -8.40 -19.75
N ILE A 205 6.84 -7.80 -18.98
CA ILE A 205 7.10 -6.56 -18.23
C ILE A 205 7.15 -6.75 -16.72
N ASN A 206 7.08 -8.01 -16.26
CA ASN A 206 7.07 -8.39 -14.84
C ASN A 206 5.99 -7.60 -14.04
N PRO A 207 4.69 -7.88 -14.26
CA PRO A 207 3.59 -7.10 -13.69
C PRO A 207 3.67 -6.90 -12.17
N LEU A 208 4.10 -7.92 -11.42
CA LEU A 208 4.23 -7.84 -9.96
C LEU A 208 5.27 -6.82 -9.49
N SER A 209 6.27 -6.53 -10.33
CA SER A 209 7.28 -5.52 -10.05
C SER A 209 6.71 -4.12 -10.11
N ILE A 210 5.90 -3.84 -11.13
CA ILE A 210 5.22 -2.55 -11.29
C ILE A 210 4.10 -2.43 -10.25
N GLU A 211 3.42 -3.52 -9.94
CA GLU A 211 2.37 -3.59 -8.91
C GLU A 211 2.93 -3.23 -7.54
N ALA A 212 4.15 -3.67 -7.23
CA ALA A 212 4.82 -3.28 -6.01
C ALA A 212 5.02 -1.75 -5.93
N CYS A 213 5.34 -1.09 -7.04
CA CYS A 213 5.42 0.37 -7.09
C CYS A 213 4.04 1.02 -6.83
N PHE A 214 2.98 0.51 -7.47
CA PHE A 214 1.62 1.04 -7.28
C PHE A 214 1.16 0.89 -5.82
N GLN A 215 1.35 -0.28 -5.22
CA GLN A 215 1.02 -0.50 -3.80
C GLN A 215 1.82 0.41 -2.87
N ALA A 216 3.11 0.60 -3.14
CA ALA A 216 3.98 1.38 -2.26
C ALA A 216 3.61 2.87 -2.29
N LEU A 217 3.34 3.42 -3.47
CA LEU A 217 2.92 4.82 -3.63
C LEU A 217 1.49 5.06 -3.17
N GLY A 218 0.56 4.16 -3.47
CA GLY A 218 -0.82 4.25 -2.97
C GLY A 218 -0.86 4.23 -1.44
N LEU A 219 0.01 3.44 -0.81
CA LEU A 219 0.15 3.42 0.64
C LEU A 219 0.83 4.67 1.18
N MET A 220 1.79 5.27 0.46
CA MET A 220 2.36 6.58 0.82
C MET A 220 1.28 7.67 0.82
N ASP A 221 0.45 7.77 -0.23
CA ASP A 221 -0.62 8.77 -0.31
C ASP A 221 -1.65 8.57 0.82
N PHE A 222 -1.93 7.32 1.15
CA PHE A 222 -2.80 6.96 2.26
C PHE A 222 -2.23 7.39 3.62
N ILE A 223 -0.94 7.16 3.88
CA ILE A 223 -0.28 7.62 5.11
C ILE A 223 -0.25 9.15 5.19
N ASP A 224 0.00 9.79 4.06
CA ASP A 224 0.24 11.23 4.00
C ASP A 224 -1.04 12.07 4.02
N CYS A 225 -2.11 11.57 3.43
CA CYS A 225 -3.34 12.35 3.23
C CYS A 225 -4.61 11.60 3.66
N GLY A 226 -4.50 10.35 4.12
CA GLY A 226 -5.65 9.49 4.41
C GLY A 226 -6.39 8.99 3.16
N ARG A 227 -5.92 9.36 1.97
CA ARG A 227 -6.56 9.01 0.70
C ARG A 227 -5.95 7.74 0.14
N ALA A 228 -6.78 6.76 -0.13
CA ALA A 228 -6.37 5.61 -0.90
C ALA A 228 -6.55 5.90 -2.39
N GLY A 229 -5.58 5.51 -3.21
CA GLY A 229 -5.61 5.77 -4.64
C GLY A 229 -5.44 4.50 -5.48
N LEU A 230 -6.20 4.38 -6.56
CA LEU A 230 -5.94 3.43 -7.63
C LEU A 230 -5.14 4.10 -8.76
N PRO A 231 -4.29 3.36 -9.50
CA PRO A 231 -3.69 3.87 -10.73
C PRO A 231 -4.74 4.49 -11.67
N SER A 232 -4.50 5.72 -12.14
CA SER A 232 -5.40 6.43 -13.07
C SER A 232 -4.70 6.82 -14.37
N LYS A 233 -3.45 7.27 -14.28
CA LYS A 233 -2.62 7.64 -15.44
C LYS A 233 -1.14 7.38 -15.18
N ILE A 234 -0.38 7.11 -16.24
CA ILE A 234 1.09 7.25 -16.23
C ILE A 234 1.47 8.06 -17.47
N GLY A 235 2.22 9.16 -17.28
CA GLY A 235 2.77 9.92 -18.40
C GLY A 235 3.73 9.07 -19.23
N GLN A 236 4.77 8.53 -18.57
CA GLN A 236 5.71 7.60 -19.18
C GLN A 236 6.08 6.47 -18.23
N LEU A 237 6.13 5.23 -18.73
CA LEU A 237 6.67 4.06 -18.05
C LEU A 237 7.81 3.48 -18.90
N ILE A 238 9.04 3.75 -18.50
CA ILE A 238 10.27 3.49 -19.26
C ILE A 238 10.95 2.24 -18.72
N PHE A 239 11.35 1.33 -19.61
CA PHE A 239 12.04 0.08 -19.27
C PHE A 239 13.52 0.16 -19.61
N TYR A 240 14.34 -0.23 -18.64
CA TYR A 240 15.79 -0.23 -18.78
C TYR A 240 16.34 -1.65 -18.93
N LYS A 241 17.53 -1.74 -19.50
CA LYS A 241 18.27 -2.98 -19.66
C LYS A 241 19.01 -3.29 -18.37
N THR A 242 18.60 -4.35 -17.71
CA THR A 242 19.29 -4.91 -16.55
C THR A 242 19.20 -6.43 -16.56
N LYS A 243 20.16 -7.09 -15.92
CA LYS A 243 20.17 -8.53 -15.66
C LYS A 243 19.92 -8.84 -14.17
N SER A 244 19.90 -7.82 -13.32
CA SER A 244 19.73 -8.00 -11.89
C SER A 244 18.24 -7.91 -11.52
N GLU A 245 17.84 -8.66 -10.50
CA GLU A 245 16.46 -8.65 -10.05
C GLU A 245 16.08 -7.31 -9.39
N PRO A 246 14.84 -6.82 -9.61
CA PRO A 246 14.31 -5.66 -8.92
C PRO A 246 14.26 -5.88 -7.42
N TYR A 247 14.47 -4.81 -6.63
CA TYR A 247 14.51 -4.92 -5.17
C TYR A 247 13.96 -3.69 -4.45
N PHE A 248 14.44 -2.50 -4.80
CA PHE A 248 14.04 -1.25 -4.16
C PHE A 248 13.08 -0.47 -5.05
N ILE A 249 12.08 0.15 -4.44
CA ILE A 249 11.19 1.11 -5.07
C ILE A 249 11.52 2.45 -4.44
N ILE A 250 11.86 3.42 -5.28
CA ILE A 250 12.08 4.80 -4.87
C ILE A 250 10.97 5.63 -5.48
N GLY A 251 10.15 6.24 -4.64
CA GLY A 251 9.01 7.04 -5.04
C GLY A 251 9.12 8.46 -4.51
N GLN A 252 8.67 9.42 -5.30
CA GLN A 252 8.61 10.82 -4.88
C GLN A 252 7.22 11.37 -5.19
N LYS A 253 6.57 11.98 -4.18
CA LYS A 253 5.33 12.74 -4.40
C LYS A 253 5.67 14.09 -5.03
N LYS A 254 5.15 14.34 -6.22
CA LYS A 254 5.35 15.59 -6.98
C LYS A 254 4.27 16.63 -6.69
N GLY A 255 3.11 16.18 -6.21
CA GLY A 255 1.99 17.03 -5.87
C GLY A 255 0.68 16.25 -5.75
N ASP A 256 -0.42 16.97 -5.80
CA ASP A 256 -1.78 16.41 -5.87
C ASP A 256 -2.43 16.79 -7.21
N VAL A 257 -3.31 15.91 -7.70
CA VAL A 257 -4.26 16.19 -8.79
C VAL A 257 -5.67 16.26 -8.20
N GLU A 258 -6.65 16.72 -8.99
CA GLU A 258 -8.02 17.01 -8.50
C GLU A 258 -8.61 15.94 -7.58
N LYS A 259 -8.38 14.66 -7.90
CA LYS A 259 -8.91 13.52 -7.14
C LYS A 259 -7.82 12.50 -6.80
N GLY A 260 -6.58 12.89 -6.56
CA GLY A 260 -5.51 11.92 -6.26
C GLY A 260 -4.13 12.53 -6.10
N GLY A 261 -3.10 11.69 -6.05
CA GLY A 261 -1.71 12.11 -5.96
C GLY A 261 -0.98 12.03 -7.30
N LEU A 262 0.06 12.84 -7.45
CA LEU A 262 1.02 12.80 -8.56
C LEU A 262 2.39 12.36 -8.04
N PHE A 263 2.99 11.38 -8.70
CA PHE A 263 4.24 10.76 -8.27
C PHE A 263 5.17 10.47 -9.45
N ASP A 264 6.47 10.48 -9.17
CA ASP A 264 7.46 9.79 -9.98
C ASP A 264 7.95 8.57 -9.20
N PHE A 265 8.33 7.50 -9.91
CA PHE A 265 8.98 6.37 -9.24
C PHE A 265 10.00 5.65 -10.10
N GLN A 266 10.90 4.96 -9.41
CA GLN A 266 11.90 4.08 -10.00
C GLN A 266 11.90 2.75 -9.26
N LEU A 267 11.91 1.68 -10.02
CA LEU A 267 12.21 0.35 -9.53
C LEU A 267 13.66 0.03 -9.84
N VAL A 268 14.45 -0.27 -8.80
CA VAL A 268 15.90 -0.44 -8.91
C VAL A 268 16.36 -1.72 -8.24
N THR A 269 17.52 -2.21 -8.66
CA THR A 269 18.13 -3.44 -8.17
C THR A 269 18.98 -3.15 -6.92
N LYS A 270 19.50 -4.19 -6.25
CA LYS A 270 20.43 -4.02 -5.11
C LYS A 270 21.75 -3.30 -5.47
N LYS A 271 22.06 -3.21 -6.76
CA LYS A 271 23.27 -2.53 -7.27
C LYS A 271 22.98 -1.10 -7.70
N GLY A 272 21.74 -0.63 -7.59
CA GLY A 272 21.32 0.68 -8.07
C GLY A 272 21.02 0.74 -9.57
N GLU A 273 21.02 -0.38 -10.29
CA GLU A 273 20.58 -0.43 -11.69
C GLU A 273 19.06 -0.17 -11.75
N VAL A 274 18.62 0.73 -12.63
CA VAL A 274 17.21 1.01 -12.85
C VAL A 274 16.61 -0.11 -13.72
N VAL A 275 15.44 -0.61 -13.32
CA VAL A 275 14.65 -1.61 -14.04
C VAL A 275 13.53 -0.92 -14.81
N VAL A 276 12.78 -0.07 -14.10
CA VAL A 276 11.64 0.69 -14.63
C VAL A 276 11.64 2.08 -13.99
N LYS A 277 11.28 3.09 -14.78
CA LYS A 277 11.04 4.46 -14.31
C LYS A 277 9.66 4.91 -14.77
N ALA A 278 8.89 5.49 -13.86
CA ALA A 278 7.64 6.14 -14.19
C ALA A 278 7.74 7.64 -13.93
N ILE A 279 7.21 8.42 -14.88
CA ILE A 279 7.08 9.87 -14.81
C ILE A 279 5.59 10.20 -14.89
N ASP A 280 5.14 11.12 -14.03
CA ASP A 280 3.75 11.54 -13.92
C ASP A 280 2.77 10.39 -13.69
N PHE A 281 3.10 9.50 -12.74
CA PHE A 281 2.15 8.51 -12.25
C PHE A 281 1.08 9.20 -11.40
N GLN A 282 -0.18 9.02 -11.78
CA GLN A 282 -1.32 9.60 -11.09
C GLN A 282 -2.17 8.50 -10.48
N THR A 283 -2.68 8.79 -9.30
CA THR A 283 -3.72 7.98 -8.66
C THR A 283 -5.09 8.68 -8.79
N ILE A 284 -6.15 7.92 -8.57
CA ILE A 284 -7.50 8.44 -8.33
C ILE A 284 -8.03 7.88 -7.02
N GLU A 285 -8.59 8.75 -6.20
CA GLU A 285 -9.08 8.47 -4.87
C GLU A 285 -10.21 7.46 -4.90
N ILE A 286 -10.12 6.50 -3.98
CA ILE A 286 -11.15 5.53 -3.69
C ILE A 286 -11.46 5.53 -2.21
N ASN A 287 -12.72 5.21 -1.88
CA ASN A 287 -13.14 5.03 -0.51
C ASN A 287 -12.82 3.59 -0.06
N LEU A 288 -11.79 3.41 0.79
CA LEU A 288 -11.47 2.12 1.42
C LEU A 288 -12.40 1.74 2.58
N GLY A 289 -13.44 2.53 2.86
CA GLY A 289 -14.25 2.41 4.06
C GLY A 289 -13.61 3.12 5.26
N GLU A 290 -13.98 2.69 6.47
CA GLU A 290 -13.49 3.29 7.70
C GLU A 290 -12.03 2.91 7.96
N THR A 291 -11.11 3.84 7.68
CA THR A 291 -9.66 3.63 7.79
C THR A 291 -9.00 4.43 8.92
N THR A 292 -9.78 5.26 9.63
CA THR A 292 -9.31 6.15 10.70
C THR A 292 -8.51 5.41 11.77
N ASN A 293 -9.00 4.24 12.20
CA ASN A 293 -8.34 3.42 13.22
C ASN A 293 -6.94 2.97 12.81
N ILE A 294 -6.78 2.64 11.53
CA ILE A 294 -5.50 2.22 10.96
C ILE A 294 -4.54 3.43 10.88
N LEU A 295 -5.01 4.56 10.36
CA LEU A 295 -4.19 5.78 10.26
C LEU A 295 -3.67 6.21 11.64
N GLU A 296 -4.53 6.19 12.65
CA GLU A 296 -4.16 6.50 14.03
C GLU A 296 -3.13 5.51 14.62
N ARG A 297 -3.20 4.22 14.28
CA ARG A 297 -2.18 3.22 14.64
C ARG A 297 -0.83 3.53 13.97
N ILE A 298 -0.84 3.89 12.69
CA ILE A 298 0.38 4.27 11.93
C ILE A 298 0.99 5.54 12.54
N ARG A 299 0.19 6.56 12.82
CA ARG A 299 0.65 7.80 13.46
C ARG A 299 1.26 7.54 14.82
N SER A 300 0.61 6.73 15.65
CA SER A 300 1.15 6.34 16.95
C SER A 300 2.53 5.68 16.80
N HIS A 301 2.71 4.84 15.77
CA HIS A 301 4.00 4.24 15.45
C HIS A 301 5.04 5.28 14.98
N GLN A 302 4.66 6.20 14.09
CA GLN A 302 5.52 7.29 13.60
C GLN A 302 6.00 8.20 14.73
N ILE A 303 5.08 8.64 15.60
CA ILE A 303 5.39 9.47 16.76
C ILE A 303 6.40 8.74 17.65
N ARG A 304 6.20 7.44 17.90
CA ARG A 304 7.13 6.64 18.71
C ARG A 304 8.54 6.62 18.11
N MET A 305 8.67 6.52 16.79
CA MET A 305 9.97 6.51 16.09
C MET A 305 10.70 7.86 16.15
N LEU A 306 10.04 8.95 16.57
CA LEU A 306 10.70 10.24 16.76
C LEU A 306 11.63 10.25 17.97
N TYR A 307 11.36 9.43 18.98
CA TYR A 307 12.06 9.48 20.26
C TYR A 307 13.18 8.45 20.33
N ASN A 308 14.33 8.87 20.85
CA ASN A 308 15.39 7.94 21.21
C ASN A 308 15.04 7.28 22.54
N ILE A 309 14.76 5.98 22.52
CA ILE A 309 14.32 5.25 23.72
C ILE A 309 15.55 4.68 24.43
N PRO A 310 15.81 5.04 25.71
CA PRO A 310 16.91 4.48 26.48
C PRO A 310 16.85 2.94 26.56
N LYS A 311 18.01 2.29 26.74
CA LYS A 311 18.06 0.84 26.99
C LYS A 311 17.20 0.48 28.21
N LEU A 312 16.37 -0.55 28.06
CA LEU A 312 15.41 -1.03 29.08
C LEU A 312 14.31 -0.02 29.46
N ALA A 313 14.09 1.00 28.62
CA ALA A 313 12.88 1.79 28.65
C ALA A 313 11.97 1.38 27.48
N TRP A 314 10.70 1.75 27.59
CA TRP A 314 9.73 1.60 26.53
C TRP A 314 8.82 2.81 26.46
N LEU A 315 8.62 3.34 25.26
CA LEU A 315 7.69 4.42 24.96
C LEU A 315 6.44 3.84 24.30
N GLU A 316 5.28 4.10 24.88
CA GLU A 316 3.98 3.92 24.26
C GLU A 316 3.40 5.25 23.78
N VAL A 317 2.61 5.16 22.73
CA VAL A 317 1.85 6.28 22.16
C VAL A 317 0.41 5.80 22.00
N VAL A 318 -0.51 6.51 22.63
CA VAL A 318 -1.95 6.23 22.61
C VAL A 318 -2.65 7.35 21.87
N SER A 319 -3.53 7.01 20.93
CA SER A 319 -4.48 7.95 20.33
C SER A 319 -5.69 8.09 21.26
N ASN A 320 -5.94 9.31 21.72
CA ASN A 320 -7.00 9.62 22.67
C ASN A 320 -8.38 9.45 22.03
N SER A 321 -8.51 9.77 20.74
CA SER A 321 -9.74 9.52 19.98
C SER A 321 -10.05 8.03 19.85
N LEU A 322 -9.06 7.17 19.55
CA LEU A 322 -9.28 5.72 19.48
C LEU A 322 -9.67 5.13 20.83
N LEU A 323 -9.03 5.60 21.90
CA LEU A 323 -9.36 5.15 23.25
C LEU A 323 -10.78 5.57 23.63
N LYS A 324 -11.15 6.82 23.35
CA LYS A 324 -12.48 7.35 23.61
C LYS A 324 -13.55 6.59 22.83
N ASP A 325 -13.33 6.36 21.55
CA ASP A 325 -14.24 5.59 20.70
C ASP A 325 -14.42 4.16 21.23
N LYS A 326 -13.31 3.50 21.61
CA LYS A 326 -13.37 2.17 22.23
C LYS A 326 -14.19 2.18 23.52
N LEU A 327 -13.95 3.12 24.41
CA LEU A 327 -14.66 3.22 25.69
C LEU A 327 -16.16 3.53 25.51
N SER A 328 -16.52 4.29 24.48
CA SER A 328 -17.94 4.53 24.17
C SER A 328 -18.67 3.27 23.67
N ARG A 329 -17.95 2.36 23.02
CA ARG A 329 -18.50 1.09 22.51
C ARG A 329 -18.46 -0.03 23.56
N GLU A 330 -17.44 -0.04 24.41
CA GLU A 330 -17.16 -1.04 25.45
C GLU A 330 -16.80 -0.33 26.77
N PRO A 331 -17.77 0.21 27.53
CA PRO A 331 -17.48 0.93 28.79
C PRO A 331 -16.74 0.08 29.83
N GLU A 332 -17.01 -1.22 29.86
CA GLU A 332 -16.36 -2.20 30.74
C GLU A 332 -14.87 -2.40 30.42
N PHE A 333 -14.39 -1.92 29.26
CA PHE A 333 -12.98 -1.98 28.89
C PHE A 333 -12.06 -1.30 29.91
N ILE A 334 -12.57 -0.35 30.71
CA ILE A 334 -11.85 0.26 31.84
C ILE A 334 -11.29 -0.80 32.79
N GLY A 335 -12.08 -1.82 33.12
CA GLY A 335 -11.67 -2.92 34.00
C GLY A 335 -10.55 -3.80 33.42
N ALA A 336 -10.28 -3.71 32.12
CA ALA A 336 -9.20 -4.46 31.49
C ALA A 336 -7.81 -3.86 31.79
N PHE A 337 -7.72 -2.62 32.29
CA PHE A 337 -6.45 -1.95 32.53
C PHE A 337 -6.32 -1.17 33.84
N LEU A 338 -7.42 -0.77 34.48
CA LEU A 338 -7.35 -0.16 35.80
C LEU A 338 -7.18 -1.21 36.89
N HIS A 339 -6.38 -0.86 37.90
CA HIS A 339 -6.28 -1.63 39.14
C HIS A 339 -7.61 -1.56 39.92
N PRO A 340 -8.00 -2.59 40.69
CA PRO A 340 -9.22 -2.54 41.52
C PRO A 340 -9.30 -1.33 42.45
N GLU A 341 -8.17 -0.93 43.04
CA GLU A 341 -8.11 0.28 43.87
C GLU A 341 -8.29 1.56 43.05
N GLU A 342 -7.74 1.62 41.83
CA GLU A 342 -7.91 2.77 40.93
C GLU A 342 -9.36 2.89 40.49
N ILE A 343 -10.08 1.79 40.25
CA ILE A 343 -11.53 1.81 39.93
C ILE A 343 -12.30 2.47 41.07
N SER A 344 -12.01 2.10 42.33
CA SER A 344 -12.71 2.67 43.49
C SER A 344 -12.44 4.17 43.70
N GLU A 345 -11.30 4.67 43.24
CA GLU A 345 -10.97 6.09 43.22
C GLU A 345 -11.63 6.79 42.02
N PHE A 346 -11.65 6.11 40.87
CA PHE A 346 -12.22 6.58 39.63
C PHE A 346 -13.72 6.88 39.76
N ASP A 347 -14.49 6.00 40.41
CA ASP A 347 -15.93 6.17 40.64
C ASP A 347 -16.30 7.41 41.48
N LYS A 348 -15.32 8.02 42.16
CA LYS A 348 -15.51 9.23 42.99
C LYS A 348 -15.27 10.53 42.23
N VAL A 349 -14.76 10.45 40.99
CA VAL A 349 -14.38 11.58 40.15
C VAL A 349 -15.44 11.80 39.08
N ASP A 350 -15.72 13.05 38.70
CA ASP A 350 -16.68 13.34 37.64
C ASP A 350 -16.21 12.83 36.27
N GLU A 351 -17.15 12.54 35.38
CA GLU A 351 -16.88 11.94 34.06
C GLU A 351 -15.91 12.78 33.19
N LYS A 352 -15.93 14.12 33.32
CA LYS A 352 -15.06 14.98 32.53
C LYS A 352 -13.61 14.86 32.98
N GLU A 353 -13.39 14.77 34.28
CA GLU A 353 -12.05 14.60 34.86
C GLU A 353 -11.53 13.17 34.67
N GLN A 354 -12.41 12.18 34.82
CA GLN A 354 -12.17 10.78 34.43
C GLN A 354 -11.61 10.67 33.00
N MET A 355 -12.23 11.35 32.04
CA MET A 355 -11.80 11.34 30.63
C MET A 355 -10.46 12.05 30.36
N LYS A 356 -9.95 12.85 31.29
CA LYS A 356 -8.58 13.40 31.22
C LYS A 356 -7.55 12.42 31.77
N ILE A 357 -7.88 11.68 32.81
CA ILE A 357 -6.96 10.78 33.51
C ILE A 357 -6.82 9.44 32.77
N ILE A 358 -7.90 8.91 32.19
CA ILE A 358 -7.91 7.61 31.51
C ILE A 358 -6.77 7.48 30.47
N PRO A 359 -6.57 8.42 29.53
CA PRO A 359 -5.52 8.27 28.53
C PRO A 359 -4.12 8.14 29.12
N GLU A 360 -3.85 8.87 30.21
CA GLU A 360 -2.55 8.82 30.90
C GLU A 360 -2.33 7.47 31.57
N LEU A 361 -3.29 7.00 32.37
CA LEU A 361 -3.22 5.70 33.01
C LEU A 361 -3.09 4.61 31.94
N TYR A 362 -3.95 4.60 30.93
CA TYR A 362 -3.91 3.60 29.86
C TYR A 362 -2.55 3.56 29.15
N ALA A 363 -1.98 4.72 28.81
CA ALA A 363 -0.65 4.78 28.19
C ALA A 363 0.44 4.24 29.12
N GLN A 364 0.43 4.64 30.40
CA GLN A 364 1.38 4.16 31.41
C GLN A 364 1.31 2.63 31.60
N LYS A 365 0.10 2.08 31.74
CA LYS A 365 -0.13 0.64 31.90
C LYS A 365 0.34 -0.15 30.68
N ARG A 366 0.11 0.36 29.47
CA ARG A 366 0.64 -0.26 28.25
C ARG A 366 2.16 -0.27 28.23
N ALA A 367 2.80 0.82 28.65
CA ALA A 367 4.27 0.89 28.71
C ALA A 367 4.83 -0.10 29.74
N LEU A 368 4.21 -0.15 30.93
CA LEU A 368 4.53 -1.12 31.98
C LEU A 368 4.39 -2.56 31.48
N ARG A 369 3.30 -2.88 30.78
CA ARG A 369 3.04 -4.22 30.23
C ARG A 369 4.21 -4.73 29.41
N ILE A 370 4.79 -3.87 28.57
CA ILE A 370 5.93 -4.23 27.73
C ILE A 370 7.23 -4.34 28.54
N VAL A 371 7.53 -3.36 29.40
CA VAL A 371 8.76 -3.37 30.23
C VAL A 371 8.78 -4.57 31.18
N LEU A 372 7.64 -4.88 31.79
CA LEU A 372 7.47 -5.96 32.77
C LEU A 372 7.14 -7.31 32.15
N ARG A 373 6.90 -7.36 30.83
CA ARG A 373 6.56 -8.58 30.07
C ARG A 373 5.41 -9.38 30.70
N THR A 374 4.35 -8.68 31.12
CA THR A 374 3.12 -9.30 31.61
C THR A 374 2.00 -9.22 30.56
N ALA A 375 0.95 -10.02 30.73
CA ALA A 375 -0.25 -9.94 29.91
C ALA A 375 -1.25 -8.89 30.45
N ASN A 376 -1.34 -8.76 31.77
CA ASN A 376 -2.42 -8.03 32.44
C ASN A 376 -1.98 -6.63 32.87
N MET A 377 -2.74 -5.62 32.47
CA MET A 377 -2.49 -4.22 32.84
C MET A 377 -3.07 -3.86 34.22
N TYR A 378 -4.19 -4.47 34.59
CA TYR A 378 -4.87 -4.25 35.87
C TYR A 378 -4.06 -4.73 37.08
N ASP A 379 -2.97 -5.51 36.89
CA ASP A 379 -2.06 -5.95 37.95
C ASP A 379 -1.19 -4.81 38.50
N PHE A 380 -1.12 -3.69 37.79
CA PHE A 380 -0.29 -2.57 38.17
C PHE A 380 -1.12 -1.55 38.90
N LYS A 381 -0.60 -0.94 39.96
CA LYS A 381 -1.10 0.32 40.50
C LYS A 381 -0.12 1.43 40.16
N ILE A 382 -0.61 2.55 39.64
CA ILE A 382 0.20 3.76 39.47
C ILE A 382 0.15 4.54 40.78
N ASN A 383 1.32 4.90 41.29
CA ASN A 383 1.47 5.73 42.48
C ASN A 383 2.19 7.02 42.09
N LEU A 384 2.05 8.05 42.93
CA LEU A 384 2.77 9.31 42.79
C LEU A 384 3.83 9.41 43.90
N ASP A 385 5.04 9.84 43.56
CA ASP A 385 6.06 10.15 44.58
C ASP A 385 5.80 11.51 45.25
N GLU A 386 6.64 11.91 46.21
CA GLU A 386 6.51 13.18 46.93
C GLU A 386 6.52 14.42 46.02
N LYS A 387 7.02 14.30 44.79
CA LYS A 387 7.07 15.37 43.79
C LYS A 387 5.90 15.29 42.80
N GLY A 388 5.03 14.29 42.94
CA GLY A 388 3.94 14.02 42.02
C GLY A 388 4.37 13.22 40.78
N ASP A 389 5.58 12.66 40.75
CA ASP A 389 6.03 11.86 39.59
C ASP A 389 5.40 10.47 39.64
N PRO A 390 4.85 9.95 38.52
CA PRO A 390 4.25 8.63 38.50
C PRO A 390 5.30 7.52 38.57
N PHE A 391 5.00 6.46 39.32
CA PHE A 391 5.79 5.24 39.37
C PHE A 391 4.90 4.01 39.61
N CYS A 392 5.45 2.83 39.33
CA CYS A 392 4.81 1.56 39.68
C CYS A 392 5.76 0.72 40.53
N GLN A 393 5.24 0.13 41.61
CA GLN A 393 5.96 -0.86 42.40
C GLN A 393 5.48 -2.26 41.99
N TYR A 394 6.38 -3.10 41.50
CA TYR A 394 6.05 -4.45 41.06
C TYR A 394 7.15 -5.43 41.47
N LYS A 395 6.79 -6.47 42.25
CA LYS A 395 7.72 -7.51 42.76
C LYS A 395 9.00 -6.92 43.36
N ASN A 396 8.86 -5.98 44.30
CA ASN A 396 9.94 -5.26 45.00
C ASN A 396 10.85 -4.41 44.09
N LYS A 397 10.40 -4.06 42.89
CA LYS A 397 11.13 -3.19 41.96
C LYS A 397 10.31 -1.93 41.74
N MET A 398 11.00 -0.79 41.71
CA MET A 398 10.40 0.49 41.32
C MET A 398 10.59 0.68 39.82
N ILE A 399 9.51 0.99 39.11
CA ILE A 399 9.52 1.31 37.69
C ILE A 399 9.12 2.77 37.55
N TYR A 400 10.01 3.55 36.95
CA TYR A 400 9.80 4.97 36.73
C TYR A 400 8.89 5.19 35.54
N LEU A 401 7.94 6.10 35.68
CA LEU A 401 7.02 6.48 34.62
C LEU A 401 7.13 7.98 34.34
N THR A 402 6.82 8.34 33.11
CA THR A 402 6.58 9.74 32.72
C THR A 402 5.49 9.73 31.66
N THR A 403 4.67 10.78 31.66
CA THR A 403 3.61 10.99 30.67
C THR A 403 3.73 12.35 30.02
N LYS A 404 3.28 12.45 28.78
CA LYS A 404 3.18 13.71 28.07
C LYS A 404 2.00 13.69 27.10
N GLY A 405 1.08 14.64 27.24
CA GLY A 405 0.04 14.91 26.26
C GLY A 405 0.58 15.73 25.07
N ILE A 406 0.18 15.35 23.87
CA ILE A 406 0.54 16.01 22.60
C ILE A 406 -0.67 15.97 21.67
N GLU A 407 -1.37 17.11 21.54
CA GLU A 407 -2.61 17.21 20.74
C GLU A 407 -3.61 16.08 21.09
N ASN A 408 -3.89 15.16 20.16
CA ASN A 408 -4.79 14.01 20.36
C ASN A 408 -4.06 12.74 20.84
N TYR A 409 -2.79 12.82 21.23
CA TYR A 409 -2.00 11.67 21.66
C TYR A 409 -1.53 11.81 23.11
N THR A 410 -1.46 10.69 23.80
CA THR A 410 -0.83 10.58 25.11
C THR A 410 0.35 9.62 25.02
N LEU A 411 1.53 10.13 25.37
CA LEU A 411 2.76 9.38 25.41
C LEU A 411 3.04 8.96 26.84
N ALA A 412 3.51 7.73 27.03
CA ALA A 412 4.00 7.27 28.32
C ALA A 412 5.28 6.47 28.15
N MET A 413 6.28 6.76 28.97
CA MET A 413 7.54 6.02 28.98
C MET A 413 7.75 5.36 30.34
N ALA A 414 8.06 4.06 30.30
CA ALA A 414 8.38 3.26 31.48
C ALA A 414 9.86 2.85 31.45
N SER A 415 10.54 2.88 32.59
CA SER A 415 11.97 2.57 32.70
C SER A 415 12.30 1.81 33.97
N TYR A 416 13.10 0.74 33.82
CA TYR A 416 13.53 -0.13 34.91
C TYR A 416 14.81 0.33 35.63
N ARG A 417 15.49 1.36 35.10
CA ARG A 417 16.84 1.74 35.56
C ARG A 417 16.92 3.09 36.24
N ARG A 418 16.23 4.07 35.68
CA ARG A 418 16.32 5.47 36.10
C ARG A 418 15.06 6.23 35.69
N LYS A 419 14.83 7.37 36.33
CA LYS A 419 13.89 8.38 35.85
C LYS A 419 14.20 8.71 34.38
N VAL A 420 13.13 8.88 33.61
CA VAL A 420 13.17 9.12 32.17
C VAL A 420 12.21 10.25 31.86
N GLU A 421 12.51 11.02 30.81
CA GLU A 421 11.74 12.20 30.42
C GLU A 421 11.44 12.17 28.93
N ILE A 422 10.30 12.75 28.54
CA ILE A 422 9.88 12.89 27.13
C ILE A 422 10.14 14.33 26.70
N GLU A 423 11.29 14.57 26.07
CA GLU A 423 11.65 15.89 25.52
C GLU A 423 11.00 16.13 24.15
N LEU A 424 10.33 17.27 23.97
CA LEU A 424 9.66 17.64 22.71
C LEU A 424 10.58 18.32 21.68
N THR A 425 11.73 18.82 22.13
CA THR A 425 12.46 19.94 21.52
C THR A 425 13.16 19.66 20.20
N GLN A 426 13.41 18.41 19.81
CA GLN A 426 14.22 18.13 18.61
C GLN A 426 13.41 17.85 17.33
N LYS A 427 12.08 17.67 17.41
CA LYS A 427 11.28 17.19 16.26
C LYS A 427 9.86 17.78 16.19
N GLU A 428 9.60 18.91 16.84
CA GLU A 428 8.25 19.50 16.87
C GLU A 428 7.64 19.74 15.50
N GLU A 429 8.44 20.16 14.51
CA GLU A 429 7.94 20.39 13.15
C GLU A 429 7.52 19.07 12.48
N LEU A 430 8.29 18.00 12.65
CA LEU A 430 7.97 16.67 12.12
C LEU A 430 6.75 16.05 12.83
N LEU A 431 6.66 16.25 14.14
CA LEU A 431 5.51 15.88 14.95
C LEU A 431 4.24 16.62 14.47
N LYS A 432 4.31 17.93 14.28
CA LYS A 432 3.22 18.74 13.70
C LYS A 432 2.85 18.25 12.29
N LYS A 433 3.82 17.84 11.46
CA LYS A 433 3.55 17.25 10.14
C LYS A 433 2.82 15.92 10.24
N ILE A 434 3.23 15.01 11.13
CA ILE A 434 2.55 13.72 11.33
C ILE A 434 1.10 13.92 11.80
N ILE A 435 0.87 14.88 12.70
CA ILE A 435 -0.46 15.09 13.28
C ILE A 435 -1.38 15.90 12.35
N LYS A 436 -0.89 16.93 11.64
CA LYS A 436 -1.71 17.77 10.74
C LYS A 436 -2.17 17.08 9.45
N LYS A 437 -1.55 15.96 9.06
CA LYS A 437 -1.72 15.32 7.74
C LYS A 437 -3.14 14.85 7.39
N VAL A 438 -4.09 14.86 8.33
CA VAL A 438 -5.53 14.73 8.03
C VAL A 438 -6.32 15.72 8.87
N LYS A 439 -6.43 16.96 8.40
CA LYS A 439 -7.70 17.65 8.58
C LYS A 439 -8.61 17.15 7.47
N THR A 440 -9.42 16.14 7.79
CA THR A 440 -10.62 15.80 7.02
C THR A 440 -11.40 17.11 6.80
N LYS A 441 -11.60 17.47 5.53
CA LYS A 441 -12.69 18.38 5.15
C LYS A 441 -14.01 17.63 5.20
#